data_AF-A0A359H3X3-F1
#
_entry.id   AF-A0A359H3X3-F1
#
_cell.length_a   1.000
_cell.length_b   1.000
_cell.length_c   1.000
_cell.angle_alpha   90.00
_cell.angle_beta   90.00
_cell.angle_gamma   90.00
#
_symmetry.space_group_name_H-M   'P 1'
#
loop_
_entity.id
_entity.type
_entity.pdbx_description
1 polymer ?
#
loop_
_entity_poly.entity_id
_entity_poly.type
_entity_poly.pdbx_seq_one_letter_code
_entity_poly.pdbx_strand_id
1 'polypeptide(L)'
;MTLLILILYVLTPAAVLWICYKIPFLNKIGPVLLLYLIGIIVGNVGIIPHSAYPLQDLIVTIIIPLAIPLMLFTCDFRHWDIKKALLTLITGVVAVVIVVVSGFFIFRTLIGRDPAIGDQMHNIAGMLCGVYTGGTPNLAAIKIMLGVPNETYILIHSYDMAISLLYLTFLLSVGIPLFRKILKNNSGKEVEKDIHMPVEVYDENPYKDIFQKKFIFPVLGAVGISVVIFAVSGGLSFLFPKDMQTVIVILSITTLGIAASFIKPVRAIKKSFDAGMYLVYIFSMVVASMADLSRLNLSGGFYLLLYITFAIFGSLAIQLVLAKFFKLDADTVIISSVALINSPPFVPMVATAMKNKNVIITGLTVGLVGYAIGNYLGYIVARVLIIF
;
A
#
# COMPACT_ATOMS: atom_id res chain seq x y z
N MET A 1 0.87 -27.63 -18.23
CA MET A 1 -0.01 -26.44 -18.24
C MET A 1 0.15 -25.60 -16.97
N THR A 2 -0.03 -26.16 -15.76
CA THR A 2 0.13 -25.46 -14.47
C THR A 2 1.50 -24.77 -14.30
N LEU A 3 2.60 -25.44 -14.68
CA LEU A 3 3.94 -24.85 -14.65
C LEU A 3 4.08 -23.64 -15.59
N LEU A 4 3.45 -23.69 -16.77
CA LEU A 4 3.51 -22.61 -17.75
C LEU A 4 2.75 -21.37 -17.26
N ILE A 5 1.62 -21.57 -16.59
CA ILE A 5 0.83 -20.50 -15.95
C ILE A 5 1.60 -19.88 -14.78
N LEU A 6 2.27 -20.70 -13.97
CA LEU A 6 3.14 -20.20 -12.89
C LEU A 6 4.28 -19.34 -13.46
N ILE A 7 4.96 -19.82 -14.51
CA ILE A 7 6.02 -19.07 -15.19
C ILE A 7 5.47 -17.75 -15.74
N LEU A 8 4.30 -17.77 -16.36
CA LEU A 8 3.63 -16.55 -16.84
C LEU A 8 3.44 -15.55 -15.69
N TYR A 9 2.85 -15.97 -14.57
CA TYR A 9 2.60 -15.08 -13.44
C TYR A 9 3.88 -14.53 -12.81
N VAL A 10 4.97 -15.30 -12.78
CA VAL A 10 6.24 -14.85 -12.21
C VAL A 10 7.02 -13.95 -13.17
N LEU A 11 6.98 -14.20 -14.49
CA LEU A 11 7.79 -13.46 -15.46
C LEU A 11 7.08 -12.22 -16.04
N THR A 12 5.76 -12.21 -16.14
CA THR A 12 5.02 -11.05 -16.66
C THR A 12 5.30 -9.75 -15.88
N PRO A 13 5.36 -9.74 -14.53
CA PRO A 13 5.80 -8.57 -13.77
C PRO A 13 7.17 -8.04 -14.18
N ALA A 14 8.17 -8.91 -14.37
CA ALA A 14 9.49 -8.49 -14.83
C ALA A 14 9.44 -7.86 -16.23
N ALA A 15 8.66 -8.44 -17.15
CA ALA A 15 8.48 -7.88 -18.49
C ALA A 15 7.80 -6.50 -18.44
N VAL A 16 6.74 -6.34 -17.63
CA VAL A 16 6.05 -5.06 -17.45
C VAL A 16 6.98 -4.00 -16.86
N LEU A 17 7.77 -4.34 -15.84
CA LEU A 17 8.73 -3.44 -15.24
C LEU A 17 9.81 -2.99 -16.24
N TRP A 18 10.33 -3.93 -17.04
CA TRP A 18 11.30 -3.63 -18.09
C TRP A 18 10.72 -2.70 -19.16
N ILE A 19 9.46 -2.93 -19.58
CA ILE A 19 8.76 -2.07 -20.53
C ILE A 19 8.50 -0.68 -19.94
N CYS A 20 8.07 -0.58 -18.69
CA CYS A 20 7.86 0.70 -18.00
C CYS A 20 9.15 1.51 -17.94
N TYR A 21 10.29 0.85 -17.67
CA TYR A 21 11.60 1.49 -17.69
C TYR A 21 11.98 2.04 -19.07
N LYS A 22 11.61 1.34 -20.15
CA LYS A 22 11.92 1.73 -21.53
C LYS A 22 10.95 2.79 -22.10
N ILE A 23 9.69 2.78 -21.69
CA ILE A 23 8.62 3.60 -22.26
C ILE A 23 8.05 4.53 -21.18
N PRO A 24 8.43 5.83 -21.18
CA PRO A 24 8.01 6.78 -20.14
C PRO A 24 6.49 6.93 -20.01
N PHE A 25 5.75 6.77 -21.11
CA PHE A 25 4.30 6.80 -21.10
C PHE A 25 3.70 5.67 -20.26
N LEU A 26 4.22 4.44 -20.39
CA LEU A 26 3.75 3.28 -19.62
C LEU A 26 4.16 3.38 -18.15
N ASN A 27 5.31 3.99 -17.86
CA ASN A 27 5.71 4.30 -16.49
C ASN A 27 4.72 5.25 -15.79
N LYS A 28 4.08 6.18 -16.53
CA LYS A 28 3.05 7.09 -15.98
C LYS A 28 1.75 6.37 -15.65
N ILE A 29 1.39 5.33 -16.41
CA ILE A 29 0.21 4.49 -16.10
C ILE A 29 0.46 3.68 -14.82
N GLY A 30 1.69 3.20 -14.64
CA GLY A 30 2.11 2.45 -13.47
C GLY A 30 2.08 0.94 -13.69
N PRO A 31 3.07 0.17 -13.19
CA PRO A 31 3.18 -1.26 -13.42
C PRO A 31 1.95 -2.06 -12.98
N VAL A 32 1.32 -1.67 -11.86
CA VAL A 32 0.16 -2.37 -11.31
C VAL A 32 -1.04 -2.32 -12.25
N LEU A 33 -1.39 -1.16 -12.81
CA LEU A 33 -2.51 -1.03 -13.75
C LEU A 33 -2.25 -1.83 -15.03
N LEU A 34 -1.01 -1.82 -15.53
CA LEU A 34 -0.65 -2.65 -16.69
C LEU A 34 -0.78 -4.14 -16.39
N LEU A 35 -0.37 -4.58 -15.19
CA LEU A 35 -0.55 -5.95 -14.74
C LEU A 35 -2.04 -6.31 -14.56
N TYR A 36 -2.88 -5.37 -14.12
CA TYR A 36 -4.33 -5.57 -14.10
C TYR A 36 -4.92 -5.72 -15.50
N LEU A 37 -4.54 -4.85 -16.43
CA LEU A 37 -4.99 -4.97 -17.82
C LEU A 37 -4.59 -6.32 -18.42
N ILE A 38 -3.32 -6.72 -18.28
CA ILE A 38 -2.83 -8.01 -18.78
C ILE A 38 -3.53 -9.17 -18.06
N GLY A 39 -3.67 -9.10 -16.74
CA GLY A 39 -4.33 -10.12 -15.93
C GLY A 39 -5.77 -10.33 -16.35
N ILE A 40 -6.55 -9.26 -16.43
CA ILE A 40 -7.94 -9.27 -16.88
C ILE A 40 -8.07 -9.90 -18.27
N ILE A 41 -7.23 -9.48 -19.23
CA ILE A 41 -7.23 -10.05 -20.59
C ILE A 41 -6.95 -11.55 -20.53
N VAL A 42 -5.89 -11.97 -19.82
CA VAL A 42 -5.52 -13.39 -19.72
C VAL A 42 -6.61 -14.22 -19.02
N GLY A 43 -7.28 -13.66 -18.01
CA GLY A 43 -8.37 -14.28 -17.26
C GLY A 43 -9.65 -14.49 -18.07
N ASN A 44 -9.95 -13.58 -19.00
CA ASN A 44 -11.25 -13.52 -19.69
C ASN A 44 -11.20 -14.00 -21.15
N VAL A 45 -10.01 -14.17 -21.77
CA VAL A 45 -9.87 -14.70 -23.15
C VAL A 45 -10.04 -16.24 -23.21
N GLY A 46 -10.19 -16.91 -22.06
CA GLY A 46 -10.39 -18.37 -21.98
C GLY A 46 -9.11 -19.19 -22.10
N ILE A 47 -7.93 -18.55 -21.98
CA ILE A 47 -6.62 -19.21 -22.05
C ILE A 47 -6.30 -19.96 -20.74
N ILE A 48 -6.80 -19.48 -19.60
CA ILE A 48 -6.59 -20.13 -18.30
C ILE A 48 -7.56 -21.30 -18.15
N PRO A 49 -7.07 -22.56 -18.08
CA PRO A 49 -7.92 -23.71 -17.82
C PRO A 49 -8.41 -23.70 -16.36
N HIS A 50 -9.61 -24.22 -16.13
CA HIS A 50 -10.19 -24.34 -14.78
C HIS A 50 -9.29 -25.12 -13.80
N SER A 51 -8.46 -26.04 -14.28
CA SER A 51 -7.47 -26.76 -13.47
C SER A 51 -6.38 -25.86 -12.85
N ALA A 52 -6.26 -24.60 -13.30
CA ALA A 52 -5.33 -23.62 -12.75
C ALA A 52 -5.92 -22.75 -11.63
N TYR A 53 -7.24 -22.82 -11.37
CA TYR A 53 -7.88 -21.99 -10.34
C TYR A 53 -7.32 -22.25 -8.93
N PRO A 54 -7.10 -23.51 -8.49
CA PRO A 54 -6.47 -23.76 -7.19
C PRO A 54 -5.05 -23.21 -7.09
N LEU A 55 -4.32 -23.14 -8.21
CA LEU A 55 -3.00 -22.52 -8.25
C LEU A 55 -3.11 -21.00 -8.05
N GLN A 56 -4.08 -20.33 -8.67
CA GLN A 56 -4.29 -18.89 -8.50
C GLN A 56 -4.63 -18.56 -7.03
N ASP A 57 -5.55 -19.32 -6.42
CA ASP A 57 -5.90 -19.18 -5.00
C ASP A 57 -4.68 -19.39 -4.10
N LEU A 58 -3.89 -20.42 -4.38
CA LEU A 58 -2.66 -20.72 -3.64
C LEU A 58 -1.63 -19.59 -3.75
N ILE A 59 -1.40 -19.07 -4.96
CA ILE A 59 -0.47 -17.96 -5.16
C ILE A 59 -0.93 -16.74 -4.35
N VAL A 60 -2.20 -16.35 -4.47
CA VAL A 60 -2.75 -15.20 -3.74
C VAL A 60 -2.63 -15.38 -2.23
N THR A 61 -2.93 -16.57 -1.73
CA THR A 61 -2.89 -16.91 -0.30
C THR A 61 -1.47 -16.91 0.27
N ILE A 62 -0.45 -17.24 -0.53
CA ILE A 62 0.95 -17.31 -0.06
C ILE A 62 1.68 -15.99 -0.27
N ILE A 63 1.48 -15.34 -1.42
CA ILE A 63 2.39 -14.31 -1.88
C ILE A 63 2.29 -13.02 -1.07
N ILE A 64 1.08 -12.65 -0.60
CA ILE A 64 0.87 -11.49 0.27
C ILE A 64 1.44 -11.72 1.67
N PRO A 65 1.17 -12.85 2.34
CA PRO A 65 1.87 -13.24 3.58
C PRO A 65 3.39 -13.21 3.51
N LEU A 66 4.00 -13.53 2.37
CA LEU A 66 5.45 -13.41 2.19
C LEU A 66 5.91 -11.99 1.87
N ALA A 67 5.10 -11.19 1.16
CA ALA A 67 5.43 -9.81 0.83
C ALA A 67 5.47 -8.90 2.07
N ILE A 68 4.54 -9.07 3.01
CA ILE A 68 4.38 -8.19 4.17
C ILE A 68 5.67 -8.13 5.03
N PRO A 69 6.27 -9.25 5.50
CA PRO A 69 7.51 -9.21 6.28
C PRO A 69 8.68 -8.61 5.51
N LEU A 70 8.84 -8.98 4.23
CA LEU A 70 9.92 -8.47 3.38
C LEU A 70 9.93 -6.94 3.32
N MET A 71 8.74 -6.34 3.19
CA MET A 71 8.58 -4.89 3.20
C MET A 71 8.85 -4.29 4.58
N LEU A 72 8.39 -4.94 5.65
CA LEU A 72 8.53 -4.47 7.03
C LEU A 72 9.96 -4.59 7.58
N PHE A 73 10.78 -5.53 7.09
CA PHE A 73 12.15 -5.73 7.59
C PHE A 73 13.00 -4.46 7.52
N THR A 74 12.81 -3.65 6.47
CA THR A 74 13.57 -2.40 6.27
C THR A 74 13.19 -1.27 7.25
N CYS A 75 12.14 -1.44 8.06
CA CYS A 75 11.69 -0.43 9.01
C CYS A 75 12.69 -0.28 10.19
N ASP A 76 13.31 0.90 10.34
CA ASP A 76 14.17 1.21 11.49
C ASP A 76 13.48 2.05 12.57
N PHE A 77 12.78 1.42 13.51
CA PHE A 77 12.08 2.12 14.60
C PHE A 77 13.00 2.75 15.68
N ARG A 78 14.35 2.60 15.62
CA ARG A 78 15.26 2.97 16.73
C ARG A 78 15.94 4.35 16.63
N HIS A 79 16.22 4.87 15.43
CA HIS A 79 17.12 6.05 15.24
C HIS A 79 16.38 7.36 14.98
N TRP A 80 15.37 7.61 15.78
CA TRP A 80 14.19 8.25 15.27
C TRP A 80 13.92 9.42 16.21
N ASP A 81 14.25 10.64 15.79
CA ASP A 81 13.90 11.88 16.50
C ASP A 81 12.45 12.25 16.13
N ILE A 82 11.52 11.36 16.53
CA ILE A 82 10.21 11.18 15.86
C ILE A 82 9.14 12.13 16.37
N LYS A 83 9.38 13.02 17.34
CA LYS A 83 8.23 13.74 17.94
C LYS A 83 7.37 14.44 16.88
N LYS A 84 8.00 15.07 15.89
CA LYS A 84 7.31 15.68 14.75
C LYS A 84 6.77 14.66 13.75
N ALA A 85 7.53 13.64 13.37
CA ALA A 85 7.11 12.61 12.42
C ALA A 85 5.93 11.77 12.97
N LEU A 86 5.95 11.42 14.24
CA LEU A 86 4.93 10.66 14.96
C LEU A 86 3.68 11.49 15.14
N LEU A 87 3.83 12.76 15.55
CA LEU A 87 2.67 13.65 15.64
C LEU A 87 2.03 13.86 14.26
N THR A 88 2.83 13.99 13.21
CA THR A 88 2.30 14.14 11.84
C THR A 88 1.62 12.87 11.36
N LEU A 89 2.20 11.70 11.63
CA LEU A 89 1.55 10.40 11.41
C LEU A 89 0.21 10.33 12.13
N ILE A 90 0.17 10.62 13.43
CA ILE A 90 -1.07 10.58 14.23
C ILE A 90 -2.12 11.51 13.61
N THR A 91 -1.77 12.74 13.26
CA THR A 91 -2.72 13.67 12.63
C THR A 91 -3.22 13.16 11.27
N GLY A 92 -2.35 12.52 10.47
CA GLY A 92 -2.73 11.94 9.18
C GLY A 92 -3.65 10.73 9.34
N VAL A 93 -3.31 9.80 10.23
CA VAL A 93 -4.11 8.62 10.54
C VAL A 93 -5.47 8.99 11.11
N VAL A 94 -5.52 9.95 12.04
CA VAL A 94 -6.78 10.46 12.59
C VAL A 94 -7.63 11.11 11.50
N ALA A 95 -7.02 11.89 10.61
CA ALA A 95 -7.73 12.48 9.47
C ALA A 95 -8.32 11.40 8.55
N VAL A 96 -7.54 10.37 8.22
CA VAL A 96 -7.99 9.21 7.43
C VAL A 96 -9.17 8.52 8.09
N VAL A 97 -9.07 8.18 9.37
CA VAL A 97 -10.15 7.50 10.10
C VAL A 97 -11.42 8.36 10.11
N ILE A 98 -11.31 9.64 10.46
CA ILE A 98 -12.47 10.55 10.50
C ILE A 98 -13.17 10.59 9.15
N VAL A 99 -12.42 10.77 8.07
CA VAL A 99 -12.98 10.99 6.73
C VAL A 99 -13.52 9.70 6.15
N VAL A 100 -12.83 8.57 6.33
CA VAL A 100 -13.31 7.25 5.91
C VAL A 100 -14.59 6.89 6.67
N VAL A 101 -14.62 7.04 7.99
CA VAL A 101 -15.84 6.76 8.78
C VAL A 101 -16.98 7.70 8.40
N SER A 102 -16.71 9.00 8.21
CA SER A 102 -17.73 9.96 7.76
C SER A 102 -18.24 9.61 6.37
N GLY A 103 -17.34 9.25 5.45
CA GLY A 103 -17.67 8.85 4.09
C GLY A 103 -18.48 7.56 4.05
N PHE A 104 -18.22 6.60 4.93
CA PHE A 104 -19.10 5.43 5.11
C PHE A 104 -20.55 5.88 5.36
N PHE A 105 -20.80 6.78 6.31
CA PHE A 105 -22.16 7.24 6.59
C PHE A 105 -22.78 8.08 5.47
N ILE A 106 -21.98 8.89 4.77
CA ILE A 106 -22.44 9.73 3.65
C ILE A 106 -22.82 8.89 2.43
N PHE A 107 -21.98 7.90 2.08
CA PHE A 107 -22.11 7.16 0.83
C PHE A 107 -22.86 5.82 0.99
N ARG A 108 -23.09 5.31 2.22
CA ARG A 108 -23.70 3.97 2.42
C ARG A 108 -25.06 3.81 1.77
N THR A 109 -25.89 4.85 1.74
CA THR A 109 -27.22 4.78 1.12
C THR A 109 -27.16 4.84 -0.40
N LEU A 110 -26.09 5.40 -0.96
CA LEU A 110 -25.90 5.55 -2.41
C LEU A 110 -25.25 4.29 -3.00
N ILE A 111 -24.18 3.80 -2.35
CA ILE A 111 -23.46 2.59 -2.73
C ILE A 111 -24.24 1.34 -2.31
N GLY A 112 -24.94 1.37 -1.17
CA GLY A 112 -25.73 0.25 -0.64
C GLY A 112 -26.87 -0.24 -1.55
N ARG A 113 -27.20 0.52 -2.60
CA ARG A 113 -28.16 0.12 -3.64
C ARG A 113 -27.55 -0.79 -4.70
N ASP A 114 -26.22 -0.84 -4.78
CA ASP A 114 -25.54 -1.69 -5.74
C ASP A 114 -25.47 -3.13 -5.19
N PRO A 115 -26.04 -4.11 -5.90
CA PRO A 115 -26.10 -5.50 -5.43
C PRO A 115 -24.73 -6.19 -5.36
N ALA A 116 -23.70 -5.67 -6.02
CA ALA A 116 -22.36 -6.26 -6.02
C ALA A 116 -21.48 -5.78 -4.87
N ILE A 117 -21.62 -4.51 -4.47
CA ILE A 117 -20.71 -3.86 -3.49
C ILE A 117 -21.41 -3.30 -2.25
N GLY A 118 -22.74 -3.19 -2.26
CA GLY A 118 -23.51 -2.52 -1.20
C GLY A 118 -23.31 -3.15 0.18
N ASP A 119 -23.38 -4.47 0.26
CA ASP A 119 -23.21 -5.22 1.52
C ASP A 119 -21.77 -5.16 2.06
N GLN A 120 -20.81 -4.74 1.25
CA GLN A 120 -19.38 -4.73 1.58
C GLN A 120 -18.87 -3.35 1.98
N MET A 121 -19.74 -2.37 2.17
CA MET A 121 -19.37 -0.97 2.48
C MET A 121 -18.39 -0.85 3.66
N HIS A 122 -18.57 -1.66 4.71
CA HIS A 122 -17.69 -1.69 5.88
C HIS A 122 -16.29 -2.24 5.52
N ASN A 123 -16.21 -3.24 4.64
CA ASN A 123 -14.94 -3.76 4.12
C ASN A 123 -14.24 -2.74 3.23
N ILE A 124 -14.99 -2.02 2.38
CA ILE A 124 -14.46 -0.92 1.57
C ILE A 124 -13.86 0.15 2.48
N ALA A 125 -14.58 0.57 3.53
CA ALA A 125 -14.06 1.53 4.50
C ALA A 125 -12.77 1.03 5.19
N GLY A 126 -12.73 -0.23 5.62
CA GLY A 126 -11.51 -0.83 6.17
C GLY A 126 -10.34 -0.82 5.19
N MET A 127 -10.60 -1.18 3.93
CA MET A 127 -9.63 -1.13 2.84
C MET A 127 -9.09 0.29 2.59
N LEU A 128 -9.97 1.29 2.51
CA LEU A 128 -9.58 2.70 2.35
C LEU A 128 -8.77 3.20 3.56
N CYS A 129 -9.16 2.81 4.77
CA CYS A 129 -8.41 3.18 5.96
C CYS A 129 -7.00 2.56 5.96
N GLY A 130 -6.85 1.30 5.53
CA GLY A 130 -5.56 0.63 5.46
C GLY A 130 -4.65 1.19 4.38
N VAL A 131 -5.16 1.42 3.17
CA VAL A 131 -4.37 1.98 2.05
C VAL A 131 -3.95 3.41 2.31
N TYR A 132 -4.82 4.26 2.88
CA TYR A 132 -4.45 5.64 3.22
C TYR A 132 -3.72 5.77 4.56
N THR A 133 -3.39 4.65 5.19
CA THR A 133 -2.47 4.61 6.33
C THR A 133 -1.12 4.05 5.91
N GLY A 134 -1.06 3.10 4.98
CA GLY A 134 0.18 2.43 4.63
C GLY A 134 0.13 1.73 3.28
N GLY A 135 -0.42 2.37 2.26
CA GLY A 135 -0.29 1.97 0.85
C GLY A 135 -0.94 0.65 0.43
N THR A 136 -0.71 0.31 -0.84
CA THR A 136 -1.28 -0.84 -1.54
C THR A 136 -1.05 -2.21 -0.88
N PRO A 137 0.13 -2.53 -0.30
CA PRO A 137 0.31 -3.77 0.46
C PRO A 137 -0.74 -3.98 1.55
N ASN A 138 -1.13 -2.91 2.26
CA ASN A 138 -2.17 -3.00 3.29
C ASN A 138 -3.55 -3.22 2.66
N LEU A 139 -3.83 -2.58 1.52
CA LEU A 139 -5.05 -2.83 0.74
C LEU A 139 -5.18 -4.32 0.37
N ALA A 140 -4.08 -4.91 -0.13
CA ALA A 140 -4.02 -6.32 -0.51
C ALA A 140 -4.16 -7.26 0.70
N ALA A 141 -3.51 -6.94 1.82
CA ALA A 141 -3.65 -7.71 3.06
C ALA A 141 -5.10 -7.69 3.59
N ILE A 142 -5.71 -6.52 3.63
CA ILE A 142 -7.10 -6.34 4.12
C ILE A 142 -8.10 -7.05 3.21
N LYS A 143 -7.89 -7.04 1.90
CA LYS A 143 -8.69 -7.84 0.96
C LYS A 143 -8.76 -9.30 1.39
N ILE A 144 -7.61 -9.89 1.71
CA ILE A 144 -7.53 -11.30 2.12
C ILE A 144 -8.14 -11.51 3.51
N MET A 145 -7.86 -10.61 4.47
CA MET A 145 -8.45 -10.69 5.83
C MET A 145 -9.97 -10.61 5.84
N LEU A 146 -10.56 -9.75 4.99
CA LEU A 146 -11.99 -9.49 4.96
C LEU A 146 -12.73 -10.28 3.89
N GLY A 147 -12.03 -11.11 3.10
CA GLY A 147 -12.62 -11.91 2.04
C GLY A 147 -13.25 -11.07 0.91
N VAL A 148 -12.65 -9.92 0.58
CA VAL A 148 -13.19 -9.02 -0.44
C VAL A 148 -13.02 -9.63 -1.84
N PRO A 149 -14.08 -9.67 -2.67
CA PRO A 149 -14.03 -10.19 -4.03
C PRO A 149 -12.96 -9.52 -4.89
N ASN A 150 -12.47 -10.26 -5.89
CA ASN A 150 -11.42 -9.79 -6.79
C ASN A 150 -11.85 -8.54 -7.57
N GLU A 151 -13.10 -8.54 -8.04
CA GLU A 151 -13.74 -7.47 -8.80
C GLU A 151 -13.80 -6.18 -7.99
N THR A 152 -14.32 -6.26 -6.77
CA THR A 152 -14.39 -5.13 -5.82
C THR A 152 -13.01 -4.58 -5.51
N TYR A 153 -12.03 -5.47 -5.25
CA TYR A 153 -10.65 -5.07 -4.98
C TYR A 153 -10.02 -4.31 -6.15
N ILE A 154 -10.15 -4.84 -7.38
CA ILE A 154 -9.59 -4.21 -8.58
C ILE A 154 -10.25 -2.86 -8.82
N LEU A 155 -11.58 -2.78 -8.69
CA LEU A 155 -12.31 -1.53 -8.87
C LEU A 155 -11.83 -0.44 -7.88
N ILE A 156 -11.74 -0.78 -6.59
CA ILE A 156 -11.23 0.14 -5.56
C ILE A 156 -9.81 0.59 -5.90
N HIS A 157 -8.92 -0.36 -6.19
CA HIS A 157 -7.51 -0.02 -6.40
C HIS A 157 -7.28 0.76 -7.70
N SER A 158 -8.01 0.46 -8.77
CA SER A 158 -7.94 1.22 -10.02
C SER A 158 -8.40 2.66 -9.84
N TYR A 159 -9.51 2.89 -9.11
CA TYR A 159 -9.95 4.24 -8.76
C TYR A 159 -8.97 4.94 -7.82
N ASP A 160 -8.47 4.23 -6.82
CA ASP A 160 -7.45 4.74 -5.90
C ASP A 160 -6.21 5.24 -6.63
N MET A 161 -5.65 4.45 -7.54
CA MET A 161 -4.48 4.86 -8.32
C MET A 161 -4.75 6.10 -9.19
N ALA A 162 -5.93 6.17 -9.83
CA ALA A 162 -6.31 7.31 -10.64
C ALA A 162 -6.46 8.59 -9.82
N ILE A 163 -7.18 8.53 -8.69
CA ILE A 163 -7.36 9.68 -7.81
C ILE A 163 -6.06 10.06 -7.10
N SER A 164 -5.24 9.08 -6.71
CA SER A 164 -3.92 9.30 -6.12
C SER A 164 -2.95 10.03 -7.07
N LEU A 165 -3.06 9.79 -8.38
CA LEU A 165 -2.34 10.55 -9.41
C LEU A 165 -2.84 12.00 -9.51
N LEU A 166 -4.17 12.21 -9.46
CA LEU A 166 -4.75 13.56 -9.44
C LEU A 166 -4.34 14.32 -8.17
N TYR A 167 -4.36 13.65 -7.02
CA TYR A 167 -3.90 14.17 -5.74
C TYR A 167 -2.43 14.59 -5.79
N LEU A 168 -1.55 13.73 -6.31
CA LEU A 168 -0.13 14.04 -6.45
C LEU A 168 0.09 15.23 -7.39
N THR A 169 -0.63 15.27 -8.52
CA THR A 169 -0.58 16.38 -9.48
C THR A 169 -1.05 17.69 -8.82
N PHE A 170 -2.17 17.64 -8.08
CA PHE A 170 -2.65 18.77 -7.28
C PHE A 170 -1.60 19.27 -6.30
N LEU A 171 -0.94 18.38 -5.56
CA LEU A 171 0.12 18.76 -4.62
C LEU A 171 1.28 19.47 -5.31
N LEU A 172 1.78 18.89 -6.40
CA LEU A 172 2.93 19.42 -7.14
C LEU A 172 2.61 20.76 -7.82
N SER A 173 1.39 20.96 -8.31
CA SER A 173 0.99 22.18 -9.00
C SER A 173 0.59 23.31 -8.04
N VAL A 174 -0.25 23.02 -7.04
CA VAL A 174 -0.91 24.05 -6.21
C VAL A 174 -0.81 23.75 -4.71
N GLY A 175 -0.79 22.47 -4.30
CA GLY A 175 -0.83 22.09 -2.89
C GLY A 175 0.39 22.54 -2.09
N ILE A 176 1.61 22.38 -2.61
CA ILE A 176 2.84 22.83 -1.94
C ILE A 176 2.79 24.33 -1.57
N PRO A 177 2.61 25.26 -2.53
CA PRO A 177 2.55 26.68 -2.18
C PRO A 177 1.34 27.03 -1.29
N LEU A 178 0.20 26.35 -1.47
CA LEU A 178 -1.00 26.55 -0.65
C LEU A 178 -0.75 26.20 0.82
N PHE A 179 -0.19 25.02 1.10
CA PHE A 179 0.09 24.57 2.46
C PHE A 179 1.11 25.45 3.16
N ARG A 180 2.19 25.85 2.46
CA ARG A 180 3.18 26.80 2.99
C ARG A 180 2.54 28.15 3.35
N LYS A 181 1.62 28.64 2.53
CA LYS A 181 0.87 29.89 2.81
C LYS A 181 -0.04 29.76 4.04
N ILE A 182 -0.72 28.62 4.20
CA ILE A 182 -1.68 28.40 5.29
C ILE A 182 -0.97 28.15 6.62
N LEU A 183 0.05 27.29 6.64
CA LEU A 183 0.73 26.88 7.87
C LEU A 183 1.85 27.85 8.28
N LYS A 184 2.28 28.77 7.39
CA LYS A 184 3.24 29.87 7.63
C LYS A 184 4.61 29.48 8.21
N ASN A 185 4.86 28.20 8.44
CA ASN A 185 6.06 27.68 9.09
C ASN A 185 6.97 27.03 8.04
N ASN A 186 7.92 27.80 7.52
CA ASN A 186 8.96 27.33 6.63
C ASN A 186 10.16 26.90 7.48
N SER A 187 10.21 25.64 7.90
CA SER A 187 11.42 25.05 8.50
C SER A 187 12.59 24.93 7.51
N GLY A 188 12.46 25.45 6.29
CA GLY A 188 13.49 25.48 5.25
C GLY A 188 14.52 26.59 5.43
N LYS A 189 15.13 26.71 6.61
CA LYS A 189 16.41 27.41 6.76
C LYS A 189 17.50 26.36 7.00
N GLU A 190 18.28 26.16 5.93
CA GLU A 190 19.65 25.65 5.87
C GLU A 190 20.14 24.79 7.03
N VAL A 191 20.26 23.48 6.76
CA VAL A 191 21.40 22.70 7.25
C VAL A 191 21.80 21.73 6.13
N GLU A 192 22.80 22.13 5.34
CA GLU A 192 23.69 21.18 4.66
C GLU A 192 24.46 20.43 5.75
N LYS A 193 23.86 19.38 6.30
CA LYS A 193 24.63 18.30 6.91
C LYS A 193 24.41 17.11 6.01
N ASP A 194 25.48 16.39 5.69
CA ASP A 194 25.41 15.06 5.07
C ASP A 194 24.36 14.24 5.80
N ILE A 195 23.13 14.25 5.26
CA ILE A 195 22.04 13.46 5.79
C ILE A 195 22.40 12.06 5.36
N HIS A 196 23.00 11.30 6.28
CA HIS A 196 23.12 9.87 6.14
C HIS A 196 21.67 9.35 6.11
N MET A 197 21.14 9.20 4.89
CA MET A 197 19.77 8.77 4.68
C MET A 197 19.61 7.43 5.43
N PRO A 198 18.67 7.31 6.38
CA PRO A 198 18.48 6.07 7.14
C PRO A 198 18.03 4.90 6.26
N VAL A 199 17.80 5.15 4.97
CA VAL A 199 17.25 4.21 4.03
C VAL A 199 17.76 4.56 2.62
N GLU A 200 18.58 3.69 2.01
CA GLU A 200 18.85 3.69 0.56
C GLU A 200 17.62 3.15 -0.22
N VAL A 201 16.42 3.67 0.04
CA VAL A 201 15.17 3.18 -0.60
C VAL A 201 14.92 3.82 -1.96
N TYR A 202 15.63 4.90 -2.31
CA TYR A 202 15.54 5.48 -3.65
C TYR A 202 16.70 5.04 -4.53
N ASP A 203 16.44 4.01 -5.32
CA ASP A 203 17.20 3.66 -6.50
C ASP A 203 16.26 3.89 -7.69
N GLU A 204 16.67 4.71 -8.68
CA GLU A 204 15.88 4.93 -9.90
C GLU A 204 15.57 3.61 -10.63
N ASN A 205 16.38 2.57 -10.38
CA ASN A 205 16.11 1.22 -10.81
C ASN A 205 16.19 0.24 -9.62
N PRO A 206 15.10 0.07 -8.85
CA PRO A 206 15.11 -0.71 -7.62
C PRO A 206 15.49 -2.18 -7.84
N TYR A 207 15.24 -2.73 -9.03
CA TYR A 207 15.57 -4.12 -9.34
C TYR A 207 16.93 -4.29 -10.03
N LYS A 208 17.64 -3.19 -10.29
CA LYS A 208 19.02 -3.25 -10.80
C LYS A 208 19.88 -4.03 -9.81
N ASP A 209 20.72 -4.89 -10.36
CA ASP A 209 21.71 -5.65 -9.60
C ASP A 209 21.12 -6.66 -8.60
N ILE A 210 19.80 -6.87 -8.53
CA ILE A 210 19.18 -7.80 -7.57
C ILE A 210 19.71 -9.24 -7.68
N PHE A 211 20.15 -9.64 -8.88
CA PHE A 211 20.75 -10.94 -9.17
C PHE A 211 22.25 -11.03 -8.86
N GLN A 212 22.91 -9.94 -8.48
CA GLN A 212 24.31 -10.00 -8.06
C GLN A 212 24.42 -10.78 -6.74
N LYS A 213 25.50 -11.57 -6.58
CA LYS A 213 25.75 -12.39 -5.38
C LYS A 213 25.63 -11.62 -4.06
N LYS A 214 26.02 -10.33 -4.07
CA LYS A 214 25.93 -9.41 -2.92
C LYS A 214 24.48 -9.17 -2.44
N PHE A 215 23.49 -9.24 -3.32
CA PHE A 215 22.08 -8.96 -3.02
C PHE A 215 21.22 -10.22 -3.02
N ILE A 216 21.43 -11.15 -3.96
CA ILE A 216 20.56 -12.32 -4.13
C ILE A 216 20.56 -13.24 -2.91
N PHE A 217 21.71 -13.55 -2.31
CA PHE A 217 21.77 -14.43 -1.14
C PHE A 217 21.14 -13.80 0.10
N PRO A 218 21.41 -12.53 0.45
CA PRO A 218 20.67 -11.84 1.50
C PRO A 218 19.16 -11.77 1.26
N VAL A 219 18.72 -11.46 0.02
CA VAL A 219 17.29 -11.41 -0.33
C VAL A 219 16.65 -12.78 -0.18
N LEU A 220 17.30 -13.86 -0.65
CA LEU A 220 16.82 -15.23 -0.42
C LEU A 220 16.75 -15.57 1.07
N GLY A 221 17.72 -15.11 1.87
CA GLY A 221 17.66 -15.21 3.32
C GLY A 221 16.44 -14.49 3.90
N ALA A 222 16.13 -13.28 3.43
CA ALA A 222 14.93 -12.54 3.83
C ALA A 222 13.63 -13.27 3.45
N VAL A 223 13.57 -13.85 2.24
CA VAL A 223 12.45 -14.70 1.81
C VAL A 223 12.31 -15.91 2.75
N GLY A 224 13.43 -16.57 3.10
CA GLY A 224 13.45 -17.67 4.06
C GLY A 224 12.89 -17.27 5.43
N ILE A 225 13.31 -16.12 5.97
CA ILE A 225 12.77 -15.58 7.23
C ILE A 225 11.27 -15.31 7.10
N SER A 226 10.81 -14.78 5.96
CA SER A 226 9.39 -14.50 5.70
C SER A 226 8.56 -15.77 5.64
N VAL A 227 9.10 -16.85 5.05
CA VAL A 227 8.48 -18.18 5.05
C VAL A 227 8.37 -18.73 6.48
N VAL A 228 9.42 -18.59 7.30
CA VAL A 228 9.37 -19.00 8.71
C VAL A 228 8.32 -18.21 9.48
N ILE A 229 8.27 -16.88 9.31
CA ILE A 229 7.25 -16.03 9.94
C ILE A 229 5.84 -16.46 9.52
N PHE A 230 5.64 -16.75 8.23
CA PHE A 230 4.36 -17.23 7.71
C PHE A 230 3.97 -18.59 8.32
N ALA A 231 4.91 -19.55 8.37
CA ALA A 231 4.66 -20.86 8.97
C ALA A 231 4.32 -20.77 10.46
N VAL A 232 5.05 -19.94 11.22
CA VAL A 232 4.76 -19.70 12.65
C VAL A 232 3.39 -19.04 12.82
N SER A 233 3.05 -18.07 11.97
CA SER A 233 1.75 -17.39 12.00
C SER A 233 0.60 -18.32 11.63
N GLY A 234 0.81 -19.22 10.67
CA GLY A 234 -0.11 -20.31 10.32
C GLY A 234 -0.29 -21.29 11.47
N GLY A 235 0.80 -21.67 12.14
CA GLY A 235 0.75 -22.50 13.35
C GLY A 235 -0.06 -21.84 14.48
N LEU A 236 0.15 -20.54 14.70
CA LEU A 236 -0.55 -19.77 15.72
C LEU A 236 -2.05 -19.63 15.44
N SER A 237 -2.45 -19.55 14.16
CA SER A 237 -3.85 -19.38 13.79
C SER A 237 -4.72 -20.59 14.16
N PHE A 238 -4.15 -21.79 14.28
CA PHE A 238 -4.87 -22.99 14.75
C PHE A 238 -5.35 -22.89 16.20
N LEU A 239 -4.84 -21.96 16.99
CA LEU A 239 -5.32 -21.69 18.35
C LEU A 239 -6.62 -20.86 18.36
N PHE A 240 -7.07 -20.38 17.21
CA PHE A 240 -8.21 -19.49 17.05
C PHE A 240 -9.32 -20.12 16.20
N PRO A 241 -10.56 -19.60 16.29
CA PRO A 241 -11.68 -20.02 15.45
C PRO A 241 -11.37 -19.92 13.94
N LYS A 242 -11.94 -20.83 13.14
CA LYS A 242 -11.65 -20.96 11.70
C LYS A 242 -11.93 -19.67 10.91
N ASP A 243 -12.98 -18.94 11.30
CA ASP A 243 -13.39 -17.66 10.70
C ASP A 243 -12.38 -16.52 10.96
N MET A 244 -11.53 -16.65 11.99
CA MET A 244 -10.49 -15.67 12.31
C MET A 244 -9.10 -16.08 11.80
N GLN A 245 -8.91 -17.29 11.29
CA GLN A 245 -7.57 -17.81 10.98
C GLN A 245 -6.79 -16.91 10.02
N THR A 246 -7.40 -16.49 8.91
CA THR A 246 -6.76 -15.58 7.93
C THR A 246 -6.35 -14.25 8.55
N VAL A 247 -7.20 -13.70 9.42
CA VAL A 247 -6.93 -12.46 10.14
C VAL A 247 -5.74 -12.65 11.10
N ILE A 248 -5.77 -13.70 11.91
CA ILE A 248 -4.69 -14.02 12.85
C ILE A 248 -3.38 -14.22 12.11
N VAL A 249 -3.38 -14.93 10.98
CA VAL A 249 -2.18 -15.10 10.15
C VAL A 249 -1.63 -13.74 9.74
N ILE A 250 -2.42 -12.89 9.10
CA ILE A 250 -1.93 -11.62 8.53
C ILE A 250 -1.47 -10.64 9.61
N LEU A 251 -2.20 -10.54 10.73
CA LEU A 251 -1.79 -9.69 11.86
C LEU A 251 -0.55 -10.25 12.56
N SER A 252 -0.44 -11.57 12.73
CA SER A 252 0.75 -12.20 13.32
C SER A 252 1.98 -12.01 12.45
N ILE A 253 1.85 -12.16 11.13
CA ILE A 253 2.93 -11.88 10.16
C ILE A 253 3.37 -10.43 10.25
N THR A 254 2.41 -9.50 10.36
CA THR A 254 2.70 -8.08 10.50
C THR A 254 3.46 -7.83 11.81
N THR A 255 3.00 -8.41 12.94
CA THR A 255 3.67 -8.32 14.26
C THR A 255 5.09 -8.87 14.22
N LEU A 256 5.25 -10.10 13.70
CA LEU A 256 6.54 -10.78 13.66
C LEU A 256 7.49 -10.14 12.65
N GLY A 257 6.98 -9.59 11.54
CA GLY A 257 7.73 -8.80 10.58
C GLY A 257 8.29 -7.52 11.20
N ILE A 258 7.47 -6.80 11.98
CA ILE A 258 7.91 -5.65 12.77
C ILE A 258 8.96 -6.09 13.81
N ALA A 259 8.71 -7.17 14.55
CA ALA A 259 9.66 -7.69 15.53
C ALA A 259 11.01 -8.04 14.90
N ALA A 260 11.00 -8.67 13.72
CA ALA A 260 12.20 -8.99 12.96
C ALA A 260 12.95 -7.74 12.48
N SER A 261 12.28 -6.61 12.24
CA SER A 261 12.93 -5.34 11.87
C SER A 261 13.79 -4.74 12.99
N PHE A 262 13.61 -5.16 14.25
CA PHE A 262 14.50 -4.79 15.36
C PHE A 262 15.83 -5.55 15.35
N ILE A 263 15.95 -6.59 14.52
CA ILE A 263 17.17 -7.40 14.36
C ILE A 263 18.02 -6.76 13.25
N LYS A 264 19.15 -6.14 13.63
CA LYS A 264 20.01 -5.38 12.68
C LYS A 264 20.39 -6.16 11.42
N PRO A 265 20.82 -7.44 11.49
CA PRO A 265 21.10 -8.23 10.29
C PRO A 265 19.92 -8.35 9.31
N VAL A 266 18.70 -8.52 9.81
CA VAL A 266 17.49 -8.67 8.98
C VAL A 266 17.14 -7.33 8.33
N ARG A 267 17.17 -6.26 9.12
CA ARG A 267 16.87 -4.91 8.65
C ARG A 267 17.87 -4.37 7.64
N ALA A 268 19.14 -4.75 7.78
CA ALA A 268 20.20 -4.31 6.88
C ALA A 268 20.17 -5.03 5.50
N ILE A 269 19.27 -6.00 5.29
CA ILE A 269 19.14 -6.68 3.99
C ILE A 269 18.58 -5.69 2.96
N LYS A 270 19.48 -5.19 2.11
CA LYS A 270 19.15 -4.34 0.95
C LYS A 270 18.25 -5.11 -0.02
N LYS A 271 17.38 -4.39 -0.73
CA LYS A 271 16.43 -4.93 -1.74
C LYS A 271 15.35 -5.90 -1.20
N SER A 272 15.24 -6.08 0.12
CA SER A 272 14.15 -6.86 0.73
C SER A 272 12.77 -6.24 0.47
N PHE A 273 12.66 -4.92 0.62
CA PHE A 273 11.44 -4.18 0.26
C PHE A 273 11.06 -4.37 -1.21
N ASP A 274 12.03 -4.25 -2.12
CA ASP A 274 11.81 -4.41 -3.57
C ASP A 274 11.35 -5.84 -3.90
N ALA A 275 11.94 -6.85 -3.26
CA ALA A 275 11.50 -8.24 -3.39
C ALA A 275 10.03 -8.41 -2.93
N GLY A 276 9.65 -7.81 -1.79
CA GLY A 276 8.27 -7.78 -1.32
C GLY A 276 7.32 -7.08 -2.31
N MET A 277 7.72 -5.94 -2.88
CA MET A 277 6.94 -5.25 -3.92
C MET A 277 6.79 -6.07 -5.20
N TYR A 278 7.81 -6.84 -5.59
CA TYR A 278 7.71 -7.75 -6.73
C TYR A 278 6.64 -8.83 -6.49
N LEU A 279 6.56 -9.37 -5.26
CA LEU A 279 5.49 -10.29 -4.88
C LEU A 279 4.10 -9.64 -4.97
N VAL A 280 3.96 -8.36 -4.62
CA VAL A 280 2.71 -7.59 -4.81
C VAL A 280 2.36 -7.42 -6.30
N TYR A 281 3.35 -7.31 -7.20
CA TYR A 281 3.10 -7.30 -8.64
C TYR A 281 2.61 -8.65 -9.17
N ILE A 282 3.18 -9.76 -8.70
CA ILE A 282 2.68 -11.10 -9.03
C ILE A 282 1.24 -11.24 -8.52
N PHE A 283 0.97 -10.87 -7.27
CA PHE A 283 -0.39 -10.84 -6.71
C PHE A 283 -1.33 -10.04 -7.59
N SER A 284 -0.91 -8.86 -8.04
CA SER A 284 -1.74 -7.98 -8.84
C SER A 284 -2.16 -8.63 -10.16
N MET A 285 -1.20 -9.24 -10.86
CA MET A 285 -1.47 -9.99 -12.09
C MET A 285 -2.44 -11.16 -11.85
N VAL A 286 -2.21 -11.96 -10.81
CA VAL A 286 -3.03 -13.16 -10.51
C VAL A 286 -4.45 -12.76 -10.08
N VAL A 287 -4.59 -11.79 -9.20
CA VAL A 287 -5.91 -11.28 -8.78
C VAL A 287 -6.71 -10.76 -9.96
N ALA A 288 -6.07 -10.04 -10.87
CA ALA A 288 -6.72 -9.55 -12.07
C ALA A 288 -7.14 -10.67 -13.02
N SER A 289 -6.35 -11.74 -13.14
CA SER A 289 -6.74 -12.88 -13.97
C SER A 289 -7.82 -13.77 -13.34
N MET A 290 -8.10 -13.59 -12.05
CA MET A 290 -9.22 -14.24 -11.36
C MET A 290 -10.53 -13.43 -11.43
N ALA A 291 -10.48 -12.18 -11.89
CA ALA A 291 -11.65 -11.31 -11.90
C ALA A 291 -12.56 -11.59 -13.11
N ASP A 292 -13.84 -11.76 -12.83
CA ASP A 292 -14.88 -11.96 -13.84
C ASP A 292 -15.48 -10.61 -14.24
N LEU A 293 -15.14 -10.14 -15.44
CA LEU A 293 -15.62 -8.85 -15.93
C LEU A 293 -17.14 -8.81 -16.12
N SER A 294 -17.79 -9.96 -16.31
CA SER A 294 -19.26 -10.02 -16.44
C SER A 294 -19.98 -9.63 -15.15
N ARG A 295 -19.29 -9.74 -14.01
CA ARG A 295 -19.80 -9.40 -12.68
C ARG A 295 -19.47 -7.98 -12.24
N LEU A 296 -18.64 -7.25 -12.99
CA LEU A 296 -18.35 -5.86 -12.69
C LEU A 296 -19.56 -4.99 -13.02
N ASN A 297 -20.32 -4.64 -11.98
CA ASN A 297 -21.34 -3.63 -12.07
C ASN A 297 -20.73 -2.24 -11.83
N LEU A 298 -20.83 -1.35 -12.82
CA LEU A 298 -20.33 0.03 -12.70
C LEU A 298 -21.38 0.99 -12.13
N SER A 299 -22.60 0.53 -11.84
CA SER A 299 -23.70 1.40 -11.39
C SER A 299 -23.39 2.13 -10.07
N GLY A 300 -22.83 1.41 -9.10
CA GLY A 300 -22.30 1.98 -7.84
C GLY A 300 -20.87 2.50 -7.96
N GLY A 301 -20.18 2.20 -9.07
CA GLY A 301 -18.78 2.58 -9.30
C GLY A 301 -18.55 4.09 -9.24
N PHE A 302 -19.48 4.90 -9.75
CA PHE A 302 -19.37 6.35 -9.65
C PHE A 302 -19.40 6.86 -8.21
N TYR A 303 -20.29 6.34 -7.36
CA TYR A 303 -20.34 6.74 -5.95
C TYR A 303 -19.13 6.24 -5.16
N LEU A 304 -18.59 5.06 -5.52
CA LEU A 304 -17.34 4.57 -4.97
C LEU A 304 -16.15 5.49 -5.33
N LEU A 305 -16.07 5.95 -6.59
CA LEU A 305 -15.08 6.94 -7.03
C LEU A 305 -15.20 8.24 -6.23
N LEU A 306 -16.43 8.72 -5.98
CA LEU A 306 -16.67 9.90 -5.14
C LEU A 306 -16.25 9.66 -3.69
N TYR A 307 -16.53 8.48 -3.14
CA TYR A 307 -16.11 8.12 -1.79
C TYR A 307 -14.58 8.08 -1.65
N ILE A 308 -13.87 7.48 -2.61
CA ILE A 308 -12.41 7.47 -2.68
C ILE A 308 -11.85 8.89 -2.80
N THR A 309 -12.44 9.71 -3.66
CA THR A 309 -12.07 11.13 -3.82
C THR A 309 -12.25 11.91 -2.53
N PHE A 310 -13.38 11.69 -1.85
CA PHE A 310 -13.67 12.26 -0.55
C PHE A 310 -12.67 11.77 0.51
N ALA A 311 -12.34 10.48 0.53
CA ALA A 311 -11.36 9.92 1.45
C ALA A 311 -9.98 10.57 1.28
N ILE A 312 -9.46 10.66 0.04
CA ILE A 312 -8.14 11.24 -0.23
C ILE A 312 -8.10 12.74 0.07
N PHE A 313 -8.98 13.54 -0.55
CA PHE A 313 -8.93 15.00 -0.40
C PHE A 313 -9.50 15.49 0.93
N GLY A 314 -10.49 14.77 1.48
CA GLY A 314 -11.00 15.04 2.82
C GLY A 314 -9.94 14.77 3.88
N SER A 315 -9.18 13.67 3.78
CA SER A 315 -8.08 13.39 4.72
C SER A 315 -7.02 14.47 4.67
N LEU A 316 -6.64 14.92 3.46
CA LEU A 316 -5.72 16.03 3.28
C LEU A 316 -6.25 17.32 3.95
N ALA A 317 -7.54 17.63 3.78
CA ALA A 317 -8.16 18.83 4.35
C ALA A 317 -8.22 18.77 5.88
N ILE A 318 -8.65 17.64 6.47
CA ILE A 318 -8.69 17.46 7.92
C ILE A 318 -7.28 17.47 8.51
N GLN A 319 -6.32 16.80 7.87
CA GLN A 319 -4.92 16.82 8.31
C GLN A 319 -4.35 18.23 8.29
N LEU A 320 -4.67 19.05 7.29
CA LEU A 320 -4.27 20.47 7.25
C LEU A 320 -4.83 21.27 8.44
N VAL A 321 -6.09 21.04 8.82
CA VAL A 321 -6.71 21.68 9.98
C VAL A 321 -6.02 21.25 11.28
N LEU A 322 -5.80 19.94 11.45
CA LEU A 322 -5.09 19.39 12.61
C LEU A 322 -3.65 19.92 12.66
N ALA A 323 -2.95 19.97 11.54
CA ALA A 323 -1.60 20.51 11.42
C ALA A 323 -1.52 21.97 11.86
N LYS A 324 -2.51 22.79 11.51
CA LYS A 324 -2.58 24.19 11.96
C LYS A 324 -2.75 24.27 13.48
N PHE A 325 -3.57 23.41 14.07
CA PHE A 325 -3.79 23.35 15.51
C PHE A 325 -2.52 22.91 16.28
N PHE A 326 -1.86 21.86 15.80
CA PHE A 326 -0.62 21.32 16.39
C PHE A 326 0.66 22.04 15.95
N LYS A 327 0.53 23.12 15.15
CA LYS A 327 1.64 23.95 14.65
C LYS A 327 2.71 23.15 13.88
N LEU A 328 2.26 22.16 13.10
CA LEU A 328 3.13 21.36 12.23
C LEU A 328 3.60 22.19 11.03
N ASP A 329 4.80 21.88 10.53
CA ASP A 329 5.34 22.53 9.34
C ASP A 329 4.73 21.96 8.05
N ALA A 330 4.56 22.83 7.05
CA ALA A 330 3.87 22.47 5.81
C ALA A 330 4.54 21.31 5.07
N ASP A 331 5.87 21.33 5.02
CA ASP A 331 6.62 20.35 4.24
C ASP A 331 6.53 18.96 4.87
N THR A 332 6.60 18.87 6.19
CA THR A 332 6.39 17.62 6.92
C THR A 332 4.97 17.09 6.75
N VAL A 333 3.95 17.95 6.75
CA VAL A 333 2.55 17.52 6.55
C VAL A 333 2.36 16.97 5.13
N ILE A 334 2.83 17.69 4.11
CA ILE A 334 2.72 17.25 2.72
C ILE A 334 3.44 15.92 2.50
N ILE A 335 4.70 15.82 2.96
CA ILE A 335 5.49 14.60 2.72
C ILE A 335 4.87 13.39 3.43
N SER A 336 4.30 13.61 4.60
CA SER A 336 3.61 12.58 5.38
C SER A 336 2.34 12.14 4.67
N SER A 337 1.53 13.09 4.18
CA SER A 337 0.32 12.79 3.43
C SER A 337 0.63 12.04 2.13
N VAL A 338 1.72 12.38 1.43
CA VAL A 338 2.22 11.61 0.28
C VAL A 338 2.64 10.20 0.67
N ALA A 339 3.35 10.04 1.79
CA ALA A 339 3.77 8.72 2.25
C ALA A 339 2.58 7.82 2.62
N LEU A 340 1.52 8.41 3.19
CA LEU A 340 0.29 7.72 3.59
C LEU A 340 -0.59 7.35 2.39
N ILE A 341 -0.77 8.26 1.42
CA ILE A 341 -1.69 8.09 0.29
C ILE A 341 -1.00 7.44 -0.91
N ASN A 342 0.16 7.96 -1.34
CA ASN A 342 0.88 7.47 -2.52
C ASN A 342 1.92 6.40 -2.20
N SER A 343 2.17 6.09 -0.92
CA SER A 343 3.24 5.20 -0.41
C SER A 343 4.64 5.83 -0.30
N PRO A 344 5.54 5.30 0.57
CA PRO A 344 6.91 5.79 0.75
C PRO A 344 7.76 6.03 -0.51
N PRO A 345 7.68 5.22 -1.58
CA PRO A 345 8.50 5.44 -2.78
C PRO A 345 8.31 6.81 -3.45
N PHE A 346 7.18 7.49 -3.23
CA PHE A 346 6.89 8.80 -3.82
C PHE A 346 7.48 9.97 -3.00
N VAL A 347 7.92 9.72 -1.77
CA VAL A 347 8.48 10.73 -0.85
C VAL A 347 9.70 11.47 -1.45
N PRO A 348 10.75 10.80 -1.97
CA PRO A 348 11.93 11.50 -2.48
C PRO A 348 11.62 12.43 -3.67
N MET A 349 10.69 12.02 -4.53
CA MET A 349 10.26 12.80 -5.70
C MET A 349 9.56 14.09 -5.26
N VAL A 350 8.62 14.00 -4.32
CA VAL A 350 7.91 15.20 -3.82
C VAL A 350 8.84 16.09 -3.00
N ALA A 351 9.71 15.54 -2.15
CA ALA A 351 10.71 16.30 -1.40
C ALA A 351 11.66 17.09 -2.33
N THR A 352 12.02 16.51 -3.48
CA THR A 352 12.80 17.18 -4.52
C THR A 352 12.02 18.33 -5.15
N ALA A 353 10.76 18.11 -5.52
CA ALA A 353 9.88 19.16 -6.06
C ALA A 353 9.66 20.32 -5.06
N MET A 354 9.63 20.02 -3.77
CA MET A 354 9.51 21.00 -2.69
C MET A 354 10.81 21.76 -2.40
N LYS A 355 11.95 21.31 -2.96
CA LYS A 355 13.30 21.79 -2.63
C LYS A 355 13.64 21.66 -1.14
N ASN A 356 13.17 20.59 -0.50
CA ASN A 356 13.45 20.30 0.91
C ASN A 356 13.68 18.80 1.11
N LYS A 357 14.93 18.36 1.01
CA LYS A 357 15.28 16.94 1.16
C LYS A 357 15.32 16.48 2.62
N ASN A 358 15.30 17.41 3.58
CA ASN A 358 15.38 17.09 5.01
C ASN A 358 14.12 16.34 5.49
N VAL A 359 12.98 16.56 4.82
CA VAL A 359 11.71 15.89 5.16
C VAL A 359 11.61 14.47 4.58
N ILE A 360 12.59 14.00 3.78
CA ILE A 360 12.59 12.64 3.24
C ILE A 360 12.57 11.61 4.38
N ILE A 361 13.41 11.81 5.40
CA ILE A 361 13.45 10.92 6.57
C ILE A 361 12.08 10.84 7.21
N THR A 362 11.45 11.99 7.44
CA THR A 362 10.12 12.06 8.03
C THR A 362 9.07 11.34 7.19
N GLY A 363 9.01 11.59 5.88
CA GLY A 363 8.05 10.92 5.00
C GLY A 363 8.23 9.41 4.96
N LEU A 364 9.48 8.93 4.82
CA LEU A 364 9.76 7.50 4.83
C LEU A 364 9.39 6.87 6.17
N THR A 365 9.73 7.51 7.29
CA THR A 365 9.32 7.06 8.62
C THR A 365 7.80 6.96 8.74
N VAL A 366 7.06 8.01 8.37
CA VAL A 366 5.60 8.02 8.45
C VAL A 366 5.00 6.88 7.64
N GLY A 367 5.41 6.68 6.39
CA GLY A 367 4.82 5.62 5.58
C GLY A 367 5.28 4.21 5.97
N LEU A 368 6.48 4.02 6.54
CA LEU A 368 6.91 2.73 7.11
C LEU A 368 6.13 2.37 8.38
N VAL A 369 5.90 3.33 9.29
CA VAL A 369 5.01 3.10 10.44
C VAL A 369 3.57 2.88 9.97
N GLY A 370 3.16 3.62 8.95
CA GLY A 370 1.89 3.46 8.25
C GLY A 370 1.67 2.03 7.74
N TYR A 371 2.67 1.45 7.07
CA TYR A 371 2.66 0.04 6.67
C TYR A 371 2.42 -0.89 7.87
N ALA A 372 3.14 -0.68 8.96
CA ALA A 372 3.05 -1.50 10.15
C ALA A 372 1.66 -1.49 10.83
N ILE A 373 0.99 -0.33 10.86
CA ILE A 373 -0.28 -0.18 11.60
C ILE A 373 -1.53 -0.31 10.72
N GLY A 374 -1.42 -0.08 9.41
CA GLY A 374 -2.59 0.05 8.54
C GLY A 374 -3.42 -1.24 8.42
N ASN A 375 -2.79 -2.42 8.48
CA ASN A 375 -3.53 -3.71 8.51
C ASN A 375 -4.47 -3.80 9.71
N TYR A 376 -3.97 -3.47 10.91
CA TYR A 376 -4.77 -3.48 12.13
C TYR A 376 -5.89 -2.45 12.05
N LEU A 377 -5.54 -1.22 11.65
CA LEU A 377 -6.48 -0.12 11.62
C LEU A 377 -7.62 -0.40 10.63
N GLY A 378 -7.30 -0.85 9.42
CA GLY A 378 -8.29 -1.19 8.42
C GLY A 378 -9.22 -2.32 8.85
N TYR A 379 -8.67 -3.38 9.46
CA TYR A 379 -9.49 -4.45 10.01
C TYR A 379 -10.41 -3.95 11.14
N ILE A 380 -9.88 -3.19 12.11
CA ILE A 380 -10.66 -2.63 13.22
C ILE A 380 -11.78 -1.74 12.71
N VAL A 381 -11.50 -0.83 11.77
CA VAL A 381 -12.51 0.06 11.18
C VAL A 381 -13.62 -0.75 10.50
N ALA A 382 -13.29 -1.76 9.71
CA ALA A 382 -14.30 -2.63 9.10
C ALA A 382 -15.18 -3.33 10.15
N ARG A 383 -14.57 -3.87 11.22
CA ARG A 383 -15.28 -4.56 12.30
C ARG A 383 -16.12 -3.66 13.19
N VAL A 384 -15.76 -2.38 13.31
CA VAL A 384 -16.59 -1.38 14.01
C VAL A 384 -17.77 -0.98 13.13
N LEU A 385 -17.52 -0.73 11.84
CA LEU A 385 -18.54 -0.24 10.92
C LEU A 385 -19.59 -1.30 10.55
N ILE A 386 -19.26 -2.59 10.60
CA ILE A 386 -20.25 -3.67 10.34
C ILE A 386 -21.42 -3.67 11.33
N ILE A 387 -21.28 -3.00 12.49
CA ILE A 387 -22.32 -2.91 13.52
C ILE A 387 -23.41 -1.88 13.13
N PHE A 388 -23.13 -0.99 12.18
CA PHE A 388 -23.99 0.12 11.74
C PHE A 388 -24.55 -0.09 10.34
#